data_AF-A0A8S0HAX6-F1
#
_entry.id   AF-A0A8S0HAX6-F1
#
_cell.length_a   1.000
_cell.length_b   1.000
_cell.length_c   1.000
_cell.angle_alpha   90.00
_cell.angle_beta   90.00
_cell.angle_gamma   90.00
#
_symmetry.space_group_name_H-M   'P 1'
#
loop_
_entity.id
_entity.type
_entity.pdbx_description
1 polymer ?
#
loop_
_entity_poly.entity_id
_entity_poly.type
_entity_poly.pdbx_seq_one_letter_code
_entity_poly.pdbx_strand_id
1 'polypeptide(L)'
;MFVRLLFFCGLSLAATSLAAMTVYKSIDANGVVSYSDRPSPGAQEFVFRDRMVEHLERQVRLDIQKHRGVDAVYVRNDLYAPVEVELSFAGLSNVSGAPGQPIRQVLPARSRQRLALLTAIRADQPLSYAPRFRYSLGDPAGATQAYRYPLPWRGGPFRLTQGANGQYSHFSPRAAMRWISPCRWGRRSLLPGAGWW
;
A
#
# COMPACT_ATOMS: atom_id res chain seq x y z
N MET A 1 -48.55 6.53 -12.90
CA MET A 1 -47.28 6.27 -12.17
C MET A 1 -46.32 5.37 -12.96
N PHE A 2 -46.79 4.36 -13.71
CA PHE A 2 -45.95 3.48 -14.53
C PHE A 2 -45.15 4.16 -15.66
N VAL A 3 -45.71 5.16 -16.35
CA VAL A 3 -45.02 5.87 -17.44
C VAL A 3 -43.79 6.65 -16.95
N ARG A 4 -43.84 7.24 -15.75
CA ARG A 4 -42.68 7.92 -15.16
C ARG A 4 -41.59 6.94 -14.73
N LEU A 5 -41.96 5.75 -14.28
CA LEU A 5 -41.02 4.68 -13.93
C LEU A 5 -40.32 4.12 -15.18
N LEU A 6 -41.07 3.94 -16.28
CA LEU A 6 -40.53 3.53 -17.58
C LEU A 6 -39.60 4.58 -18.19
N PHE A 7 -39.91 5.87 -18.04
CA PHE A 7 -39.03 6.95 -18.50
C PHE A 7 -37.71 7.00 -17.72
N PHE A 8 -37.75 6.81 -16.40
CA PHE A 8 -36.56 6.72 -15.56
C PHE A 8 -35.71 5.46 -15.88
N CYS A 9 -36.36 4.35 -16.21
CA CYS A 9 -35.69 3.10 -16.60
C CYS A 9 -35.03 3.22 -17.98
N GLY A 10 -35.68 3.89 -18.94
CA GLY A 10 -35.10 4.20 -20.25
C GLY A 10 -33.90 5.15 -20.17
N LEU A 11 -33.94 6.15 -19.28
CA LEU A 11 -32.81 7.07 -19.07
C LEU A 11 -31.58 6.39 -18.44
N SER A 12 -31.80 5.36 -17.61
CA SER A 12 -30.70 4.64 -16.94
C SER A 12 -30.01 3.62 -17.86
N LEU A 13 -30.71 3.08 -18.87
CA LEU A 13 -30.13 2.23 -19.92
C LEU A 13 -29.24 2.99 -20.91
N ALA A 14 -29.46 4.30 -21.11
CA ALA A 14 -28.64 5.13 -21.99
C ALA A 14 -27.31 5.61 -21.37
N ALA A 15 -27.13 5.44 -20.05
CA ALA A 15 -26.06 6.10 -19.30
C ALA A 15 -24.79 5.26 -19.07
N THR A 16 -24.66 4.06 -19.67
CA THR A 16 -23.55 3.14 -19.39
C THR A 16 -22.68 2.82 -20.61
N SER A 17 -22.20 3.84 -21.33
CA SER A 17 -20.98 3.68 -22.13
C SER A 17 -19.76 3.73 -21.21
N LEU A 18 -19.52 2.61 -20.52
CA LEU A 18 -18.27 2.35 -19.81
C LEU A 18 -17.21 1.99 -20.87
N ALA A 19 -16.77 2.97 -21.66
CA ALA A 19 -15.68 2.76 -22.62
C ALA A 19 -14.39 2.56 -21.82
N ALA A 20 -13.95 1.30 -21.70
CA ALA A 20 -12.60 1.01 -21.25
C ALA A 20 -11.65 1.64 -22.27
N MET A 21 -10.82 2.59 -21.82
CA MET A 21 -9.85 3.26 -22.69
C MET A 21 -8.72 2.29 -23.03
N THR A 22 -8.59 1.91 -24.29
CA THR A 22 -7.47 1.10 -24.79
C THR A 22 -6.26 2.00 -25.00
N VAL A 23 -5.11 1.60 -24.46
CA VAL A 23 -3.82 2.24 -24.73
C VAL A 23 -3.10 1.43 -25.79
N TYR A 24 -2.52 2.08 -26.77
CA TYR A 24 -1.71 1.50 -27.84
C TYR A 24 -0.25 1.90 -27.65
N LYS A 25 0.65 0.96 -27.91
CA LYS A 25 2.10 1.16 -27.92
C LYS A 25 2.60 1.07 -29.36
N SER A 26 3.34 2.08 -29.81
CA SER A 26 4.03 2.08 -31.11
C SER A 26 5.53 2.31 -30.93
N ILE A 27 6.33 1.79 -31.85
CA ILE A 27 7.77 2.03 -31.93
C ILE A 27 8.04 2.66 -33.30
N ASP A 28 8.68 3.83 -33.32
CA ASP A 28 9.03 4.50 -34.57
C ASP A 28 10.30 3.91 -35.22
N ALA A 29 10.67 4.42 -36.40
CA ALA A 29 11.85 3.97 -37.13
C ALA A 29 13.17 4.22 -36.39
N ASN A 30 13.20 5.15 -35.42
CA ASN A 30 14.35 5.47 -34.59
C ASN A 30 14.38 4.65 -33.29
N GLY A 31 13.40 3.75 -33.08
CA GLY A 31 13.28 2.93 -31.87
C GLY A 31 12.59 3.64 -30.70
N VAL A 32 11.99 4.81 -30.89
CA VAL A 32 11.30 5.55 -29.83
C VAL A 32 9.94 4.92 -29.54
N VAL A 33 9.70 4.57 -28.27
CA VAL A 33 8.43 4.01 -27.79
C VAL A 33 7.47 5.15 -27.45
N SER A 34 6.27 5.13 -28.04
CA SER A 34 5.18 6.06 -27.74
C SER A 34 3.92 5.31 -27.31
N TYR A 35 3.14 5.93 -26.42
CA TYR A 35 1.83 5.42 -25.96
C TYR A 35 0.72 6.40 -26.34
N SER A 36 -0.40 5.89 -26.87
CA SER A 36 -1.55 6.70 -27.28
C SER A 36 -2.86 6.00 -26.97
N ASP A 37 -3.93 6.75 -26.74
CA ASP A 37 -5.32 6.28 -26.67
C ASP A 37 -5.93 6.05 -28.07
N ARG A 38 -5.19 6.33 -29.14
CA ARG A 38 -5.60 6.13 -30.53
C ARG A 38 -4.71 5.10 -31.24
N PRO A 39 -5.28 4.24 -32.09
CA PRO A 39 -4.49 3.33 -32.89
C PRO A 39 -3.66 4.11 -33.94
N SER A 40 -2.41 3.69 -34.14
CA SER A 40 -1.55 4.14 -35.23
C SER A 40 -1.00 2.94 -36.01
N PRO A 41 -0.53 3.10 -37.27
CA PRO A 41 0.00 2.00 -38.06
C PRO A 41 1.12 1.25 -37.32
N GLY A 42 0.98 -0.07 -37.19
CA GLY A 42 1.94 -0.91 -36.47
C GLY A 42 1.86 -0.84 -34.94
N ALA A 43 0.93 -0.05 -34.37
CA ALA A 43 0.72 -0.01 -32.94
C ALA A 43 0.05 -1.29 -32.43
N GLN A 44 0.48 -1.74 -31.26
CA GLN A 44 -0.08 -2.90 -30.58
C GLN A 44 -0.85 -2.44 -29.36
N GLU A 45 -1.94 -3.13 -29.03
CA GLU A 45 -2.65 -2.88 -27.79
C GLU A 45 -1.73 -3.13 -26.59
N PHE A 46 -1.61 -2.11 -25.74
CA PHE A 46 -0.82 -2.15 -24.53
C PHE A 46 -1.70 -2.63 -23.38
N VAL A 47 -1.54 -3.91 -23.06
CA VAL A 47 -2.16 -4.51 -21.88
C VAL A 47 -1.17 -4.39 -20.73
N PHE A 48 -1.51 -3.60 -19.71
CA PHE A 48 -0.74 -3.54 -18.46
C PHE A 48 -0.86 -4.90 -17.75
N ARG A 49 0.11 -5.79 -18.00
CA ARG A 49 0.20 -7.11 -17.35
C ARG A 49 1.12 -7.11 -16.14
N ASP A 50 1.80 -6.00 -15.90
CA ASP A 50 2.71 -5.88 -14.78
C ASP A 50 1.91 -5.68 -13.50
N ARG A 51 1.70 -6.79 -12.78
CA ARG A 51 1.26 -6.71 -11.40
C ARG A 51 2.51 -6.38 -10.59
N MET A 52 2.70 -5.10 -10.30
CA MET A 52 3.67 -4.66 -9.30
C MET A 52 3.23 -5.19 -7.93
N VAL A 53 3.62 -6.43 -7.61
CA VAL A 53 3.37 -7.07 -6.31
C VAL A 53 4.63 -6.88 -5.46
N GLU A 54 4.71 -5.73 -4.80
CA GLU A 54 5.74 -5.52 -3.78
C GLU A 54 5.40 -6.31 -2.52
N HIS A 55 6.25 -7.28 -2.18
CA HIS A 55 6.15 -8.06 -0.94
C HIS A 55 6.92 -7.38 0.21
N LEU A 56 6.50 -6.17 0.58
CA LEU A 56 7.11 -5.37 1.66
C LEU A 56 7.05 -6.10 3.02
N GLU A 57 6.06 -6.97 3.23
CA GLU A 57 5.85 -7.74 4.46
C GLU A 57 6.97 -8.72 4.77
N ARG A 58 7.79 -9.07 3.78
CA ARG A 58 8.98 -9.91 3.97
C ARG A 58 10.19 -9.12 4.44
N GLN A 59 10.17 -7.80 4.25
CA GLN A 59 11.31 -6.92 4.46
C GLN A 59 11.22 -6.18 5.81
N VAL A 60 10.01 -5.93 6.33
CA VAL A 60 9.81 -5.40 7.67
C VAL A 60 9.20 -6.49 8.55
N ARG A 61 9.97 -7.03 9.51
CA ARG A 61 9.54 -8.21 10.29
C ARG A 61 9.90 -8.15 11.76
N LEU A 62 9.06 -8.80 12.56
CA LEU A 62 9.27 -9.06 13.97
C LEU A 62 10.20 -10.28 14.14
N ASP A 63 11.15 -10.19 15.06
CA ASP A 63 12.08 -11.26 15.41
C ASP A 63 12.12 -11.40 16.94
N ILE A 64 11.50 -12.46 17.46
CA ILE A 64 11.41 -12.72 18.90
C ILE A 64 12.44 -13.78 19.28
N GLN A 65 13.45 -13.35 20.05
CA GLN A 65 14.47 -14.24 20.59
C GLN A 65 14.09 -14.66 22.01
N LYS A 66 13.88 -15.96 22.20
CA LYS A 66 13.46 -16.53 23.50
C LYS A 66 14.65 -17.14 24.22
N HIS A 67 14.85 -16.78 25.49
CA HIS A 67 15.90 -17.33 26.34
C HIS A 67 15.49 -17.32 27.81
N ARG A 68 15.41 -18.51 28.44
CA ARG A 68 15.22 -18.67 29.91
C ARG A 68 14.12 -17.79 30.52
N GLY A 69 12.92 -17.80 29.92
CA GLY A 69 11.78 -16.99 30.41
C GLY A 69 11.89 -15.50 30.08
N VAL A 70 12.78 -15.13 29.16
CA VAL A 70 12.93 -13.78 28.62
C VAL A 70 12.74 -13.82 27.11
N ASP A 71 11.84 -12.98 26.60
CA ASP A 71 11.59 -12.80 25.18
C ASP A 71 12.07 -11.40 24.76
N ALA A 72 13.18 -11.33 24.03
CA ALA A 72 13.68 -10.09 23.44
C ALA A 72 13.04 -9.88 22.06
N VAL A 73 12.27 -8.80 21.93
CA VAL A 73 11.47 -8.52 20.73
C VAL A 73 12.20 -7.49 19.87
N TYR A 74 12.70 -7.94 18.74
CA TYR A 74 13.35 -7.12 17.73
C TYR A 74 12.41 -6.84 16.57
N VAL A 75 12.61 -5.69 15.93
CA VAL A 75 12.06 -5.37 14.62
C VAL A 75 13.21 -5.14 13.68
N ARG A 76 13.12 -5.74 12.50
CA ARG A 76 14.11 -5.64 11.43
C ARG A 76 13.48 -4.95 10.23
N ASN A 77 14.14 -3.90 9.75
CA ASN A 77 13.80 -3.17 8.54
C ASN A 77 14.86 -3.45 7.47
N ASP A 78 14.54 -4.32 6.51
CA ASP A 78 15.37 -4.60 5.34
C ASP A 78 15.14 -3.59 4.20
N LEU A 79 14.21 -2.63 4.32
CA LEU A 79 13.98 -1.63 3.28
C LEU A 79 15.13 -0.61 3.22
N TYR A 80 15.27 0.01 2.05
CA TYR A 80 16.18 1.14 1.81
C TYR A 80 15.57 2.49 2.23
N ALA A 81 14.42 2.46 2.90
CA ALA A 81 13.72 3.63 3.40
C ALA A 81 13.48 3.49 4.91
N PRO A 82 13.36 4.60 5.65
CA PRO A 82 12.87 4.57 7.01
C PRO A 82 11.44 4.02 7.05
N VAL A 83 11.08 3.41 8.18
CA VAL A 83 9.76 2.80 8.38
C VAL A 83 9.28 3.14 9.77
N GLU A 84 8.10 3.75 9.85
CA GLU A 84 7.39 3.87 11.11
C GLU A 84 6.75 2.52 11.45
N VAL A 85 6.95 2.05 12.68
CA VAL A 85 6.37 0.82 13.18
C VAL A 85 5.54 1.07 14.42
N GLU A 86 4.53 0.24 14.60
CA GLU A 86 3.68 0.18 15.78
C GLU A 86 3.69 -1.26 16.31
N LEU A 87 4.12 -1.43 17.55
CA LEU A 87 4.16 -2.72 18.25
C LEU A 87 3.32 -2.66 19.52
N SER A 88 2.35 -3.56 19.65
CA SER A 88 1.58 -3.75 20.88
C SER A 88 1.43 -5.24 21.21
N PHE A 89 1.04 -5.52 22.45
CA PHE A 89 0.85 -6.89 22.94
C PHE A 89 -0.55 -7.03 23.54
N ALA A 90 -1.22 -8.14 23.23
CA ALA A 90 -2.54 -8.48 23.76
C ALA A 90 -2.50 -9.84 24.47
N GLY A 91 -3.49 -10.13 25.32
CA GLY A 91 -3.59 -11.43 26.00
C GLY A 91 -2.40 -11.72 26.92
N LEU A 92 -1.88 -10.68 27.59
CA LEU A 92 -0.74 -10.78 28.50
C LEU A 92 -1.11 -11.67 29.69
N SER A 93 -0.32 -12.73 29.90
CA SER A 93 -0.39 -13.57 31.10
C SER A 93 1.02 -14.00 31.49
N ASN A 94 1.35 -13.82 32.77
CA ASN A 94 2.69 -14.06 33.30
C ASN A 94 3.79 -13.27 32.56
N VAL A 95 3.50 -12.03 32.15
CA VAL A 95 4.43 -11.16 31.42
C VAL A 95 4.70 -9.88 32.20
N SER A 96 5.97 -9.56 32.39
CA SER A 96 6.48 -8.26 32.82
C SER A 96 7.27 -7.59 31.67
N GLY A 97 7.37 -6.27 31.70
CA GLY A 97 8.07 -5.48 30.67
C GLY A 97 7.26 -5.19 29.39
N ALA A 98 6.01 -5.66 29.30
CA ALA A 98 5.12 -5.27 28.22
C ALA A 98 4.63 -3.81 28.41
N PRO A 99 4.70 -2.96 27.38
CA PRO A 99 4.23 -1.58 27.47
C PRO A 99 2.70 -1.52 27.56
N GLY A 100 2.18 -0.58 28.36
CA GLY A 100 0.74 -0.34 28.49
C GLY A 100 0.10 0.33 27.27
N GLN A 101 0.90 0.92 26.39
CA GLN A 101 0.48 1.55 25.13
C GLN A 101 1.30 0.99 23.96
N PRO A 102 0.80 1.05 22.72
CA PRO A 102 1.57 0.67 21.54
C PRO A 102 2.87 1.48 21.44
N ILE A 103 3.99 0.80 21.23
CA ILE A 103 5.28 1.43 20.92
C ILE A 103 5.21 1.91 19.47
N ARG A 104 5.35 3.21 19.26
CA ARG A 104 5.44 3.83 17.92
C ARG A 104 6.85 4.39 17.73
N GLN A 105 7.56 3.91 16.72
CA GLN A 105 8.93 4.34 16.47
C GLN A 105 9.28 4.28 14.97
N VAL A 106 10.13 5.20 14.52
CA VAL A 106 10.75 5.15 13.19
C VAL A 106 12.03 4.31 13.26
N LEU A 107 12.07 3.24 12.45
CA LEU A 107 13.27 2.45 12.22
C LEU A 107 14.03 2.99 11.00
N PRO A 108 15.35 3.21 11.11
CA PRO A 108 16.18 3.55 9.96
C PRO A 108 16.15 2.45 8.88
N ALA A 109 16.53 2.82 7.66
CA ALA A 109 16.78 1.86 6.60
C ALA A 109 17.83 0.83 7.02
N ARG A 110 17.66 -0.43 6.57
CA ARG A 110 18.64 -1.52 6.78
C ARG A 110 19.04 -1.72 8.26
N SER A 111 18.10 -1.61 9.17
CA SER A 111 18.34 -1.64 10.61
C SER A 111 17.64 -2.80 11.33
N ARG A 112 18.11 -3.11 12.53
CA ARG A 112 17.48 -4.04 13.47
C ARG A 112 17.55 -3.44 14.87
N GLN A 113 16.41 -3.32 15.53
CA GLN A 113 16.32 -2.68 16.85
C GLN A 113 15.46 -3.49 17.81
N ARG A 114 15.85 -3.56 19.09
CA ARG A 114 15.02 -4.14 20.15
C ARG A 114 13.98 -3.12 20.59
N LEU A 115 12.71 -3.48 20.52
CA LEU A 115 11.61 -2.60 20.95
C LEU A 115 11.04 -2.99 22.32
N ALA A 116 11.11 -4.27 22.69
CA ALA A 116 10.62 -4.73 23.99
C ALA A 116 11.50 -5.85 24.54
N LEU A 117 11.50 -5.97 25.86
CA LEU A 117 12.08 -7.08 26.61
C LEU A 117 10.99 -7.59 27.55
N LEU A 118 10.46 -8.78 27.27
CA LEU A 118 9.39 -9.39 28.04
C LEU A 118 10.00 -10.44 28.96
N THR A 119 9.59 -10.46 30.23
CA THR A 119 10.09 -11.42 31.22
C THR A 119 8.94 -12.14 31.91
N ALA A 120 9.15 -13.40 32.26
CA ALA A 120 8.18 -14.13 33.06
C ALA A 120 8.10 -13.55 34.47
N ILE A 121 6.88 -13.33 34.99
CA ILE A 121 6.69 -12.87 36.38
C ILE A 121 7.01 -14.03 37.35
N ARG A 122 6.54 -15.23 37.01
CA ARG A 122 6.82 -16.48 37.70
C ARG A 122 7.71 -17.33 36.82
N ALA A 123 8.90 -17.68 37.31
CA ALA A 123 9.94 -18.34 36.52
C ALA A 123 9.60 -19.77 36.11
N ASP A 124 8.69 -20.43 36.84
CA ASP A 124 8.20 -21.79 36.61
C ASP A 124 7.06 -21.86 35.58
N GLN A 125 6.54 -20.71 35.14
CA GLN A 125 5.42 -20.64 34.22
C GLN A 125 5.84 -19.94 32.91
N PRO A 126 5.30 -20.36 31.75
CA PRO A 126 5.58 -19.68 30.49
C PRO A 126 4.91 -18.30 30.47
N LEU A 127 5.53 -17.39 29.72
CA LEU A 127 4.94 -16.11 29.32
C LEU A 127 3.98 -16.34 28.14
N SER A 128 2.81 -15.71 28.17
CA SER A 128 1.81 -15.79 27.11
C SER A 128 1.39 -14.40 26.66
N TYR A 129 1.42 -14.17 25.35
CA TYR A 129 1.03 -12.92 24.72
C TYR A 129 0.82 -13.11 23.21
N ALA A 130 0.10 -12.17 22.61
CA ALA A 130 -0.08 -12.06 21.16
C ALA A 130 0.46 -10.71 20.67
N PRO A 131 1.56 -10.67 19.89
CA PRO A 131 2.07 -9.43 19.33
C PRO A 131 1.16 -8.94 18.19
N ARG A 132 0.92 -7.64 18.15
CA ARG A 132 0.28 -6.94 17.02
C ARG A 132 1.30 -5.96 16.46
N PHE A 133 1.63 -6.17 15.19
CA PHE A 133 2.68 -5.43 14.50
C PHE A 133 2.10 -4.76 13.25
N ARG A 134 2.32 -3.46 13.12
CA ARG A 134 1.93 -2.65 11.96
C ARG A 134 3.10 -1.78 11.55
N TYR A 135 3.15 -1.40 10.29
CA TYR A 135 4.18 -0.49 9.80
C TYR A 135 3.69 0.35 8.61
N SER A 136 4.32 1.50 8.42
CA SER A 136 4.13 2.44 7.32
C SER A 136 5.50 2.92 6.83
N LEU A 137 5.66 3.03 5.52
CA LEU A 137 6.91 3.52 4.93
C LEU A 137 7.06 5.02 5.18
N GLY A 138 8.26 5.44 5.55
CA GLY A 138 8.61 6.84 5.79
C GLY A 138 8.71 7.21 7.27
N ASP A 139 8.90 8.51 7.49
CA ASP A 139 8.89 9.15 8.81
C ASP A 139 7.74 10.17 8.83
N PRO A 140 6.70 9.99 9.67
CA PRO A 140 5.57 10.93 9.75
C PRO A 140 5.96 12.29 10.32
N ALA A 141 7.06 12.39 11.08
CA ALA A 141 7.59 13.64 11.59
C ALA A 141 8.55 14.31 10.60
N GLY A 142 8.87 13.65 9.48
CA GLY A 142 9.75 14.16 8.45
C GLY A 142 9.20 15.41 7.78
N ALA A 143 10.05 16.43 7.63
CA ALA A 143 9.68 17.62 6.87
C ALA A 143 9.53 17.28 5.38
N THR A 144 8.42 17.73 4.77
CA THR A 144 8.23 17.63 3.32
C THR A 144 9.33 18.41 2.61
N GLN A 145 10.24 17.72 1.94
CA GLN A 145 11.24 18.39 1.12
C GLN A 145 10.56 18.90 -0.14
N ALA A 146 10.58 20.22 -0.36
CA ALA A 146 10.17 20.82 -1.61
C ALA A 146 11.24 20.56 -2.68
N TYR A 147 11.39 19.30 -3.08
CA TYR A 147 12.29 18.94 -4.17
C TYR A 147 11.64 19.38 -5.49
N ARG A 148 12.27 20.36 -6.15
CA ARG A 148 11.87 20.74 -7.50
C ARG A 148 12.38 19.68 -8.46
N TYR A 149 11.50 18.75 -8.83
CA TYR A 149 11.79 17.83 -9.92
C TYR A 149 12.05 18.64 -11.18
N PRO A 150 13.20 18.43 -11.86
CA PRO A 150 13.41 19.06 -13.14
C PRO A 150 12.32 18.57 -14.10
N LEU A 151 11.92 19.44 -15.01
CA LEU A 151 11.07 18.99 -16.12
C LEU A 151 11.81 17.88 -16.88
N PRO A 152 11.10 16.83 -17.35
CA PRO A 152 11.74 15.69 -18.03
C PRO A 152 12.35 16.05 -19.40
N TRP A 153 12.31 17.33 -19.79
CA TRP A 153 12.77 17.84 -21.07
C TRP A 153 13.77 19.00 -20.91
N ARG A 154 14.78 19.01 -21.78
CA ARG A 154 15.82 20.04 -21.87
C ARG A 154 15.60 20.87 -23.15
N GLY A 155 15.58 22.20 -23.07
CA GLY A 155 15.48 23.13 -24.23
C GLY A 155 14.08 23.71 -24.48
N GLY A 156 13.85 24.26 -25.68
CA GLY A 156 12.56 24.53 -26.37
C GLY A 156 11.44 25.36 -25.71
N PRO A 157 10.47 25.90 -26.48
CA PRO A 157 9.15 26.24 -25.97
C PRO A 157 8.28 24.97 -25.91
N PHE A 158 7.95 24.50 -24.70
CA PHE A 158 7.06 23.35 -24.52
C PHE A 158 5.61 23.82 -24.35
N ARG A 159 4.70 23.21 -25.12
CA ARG A 159 3.25 23.38 -24.92
C ARG A 159 2.74 22.27 -24.00
N LEU A 160 2.53 22.58 -22.73
CA LEU A 160 1.81 21.71 -21.81
C LEU A 160 0.32 21.71 -22.16
N THR A 161 -0.20 20.56 -22.59
CA THR A 161 -1.63 20.35 -22.87
C THR A 161 -2.37 19.70 -21.69
N GLN A 162 -1.64 19.07 -20.76
CA GLN A 162 -2.13 18.57 -19.48
C GLN A 162 -1.13 18.89 -18.37
N GLY A 163 -1.62 19.39 -17.24
CA GLY A 163 -0.84 19.68 -16.04
C GLY A 163 -1.73 19.85 -14.82
N ALA A 164 -1.14 19.85 -13.62
CA ALA A 164 -1.87 20.17 -12.40
C ALA A 164 -2.53 21.57 -12.54
N ASN A 165 -3.79 21.69 -12.15
CA ASN A 165 -4.68 22.85 -12.40
C ASN A 165 -5.17 23.04 -13.86
N GLY A 166 -5.07 22.05 -14.74
CA GLY A 166 -5.69 22.09 -16.08
C GLY A 166 -7.22 21.95 -16.03
N GLN A 167 -7.95 22.73 -16.83
CA GLN A 167 -9.42 22.87 -16.78
C GLN A 167 -10.21 21.55 -16.95
N TYR A 168 -9.59 20.49 -17.48
CA TYR A 168 -10.27 19.25 -17.84
C TYR A 168 -10.14 18.13 -16.78
N SER A 169 -8.96 17.94 -16.18
CA SER A 169 -8.64 16.67 -15.49
C SER A 169 -8.63 16.70 -13.96
N HIS A 170 -8.92 17.81 -13.29
CA HIS A 170 -8.84 17.87 -11.80
C HIS A 170 -9.94 18.70 -11.12
N PHE A 171 -11.00 19.09 -11.84
CA PHE A 171 -12.06 19.97 -11.32
C PHE A 171 -13.41 19.28 -11.10
N SER A 172 -13.56 18.01 -11.51
CA SER A 172 -14.79 17.26 -11.27
C SER A 172 -14.68 16.39 -10.00
N PRO A 173 -15.79 16.15 -9.27
CA PRO A 173 -15.82 15.21 -8.14
C PRO A 173 -15.34 13.80 -8.51
N ARG A 174 -15.41 13.43 -9.80
CA ARG A 174 -14.94 12.14 -10.33
C ARG A 174 -13.43 12.12 -10.60
N ALA A 175 -12.83 13.29 -10.87
CA ALA A 175 -11.40 13.48 -11.03
C ALA A 175 -10.66 13.68 -9.69
N ALA A 176 -11.37 14.14 -8.65
CA ALA A 176 -10.92 14.10 -7.27
C ALA A 176 -11.05 12.68 -6.70
N MET A 177 -10.50 11.68 -7.39
CA MET A 177 -10.37 10.34 -6.81
C MET A 177 -9.33 10.42 -5.70
N ARG A 178 -9.81 10.63 -4.46
CA ARG A 178 -9.06 10.35 -3.25
C ARG A 178 -8.64 8.89 -3.34
N TRP A 179 -7.34 8.63 -3.50
CA TRP A 179 -6.77 7.30 -3.29
C TRP A 179 -6.93 6.94 -1.80
N ILE A 180 -8.14 6.54 -1.41
CA ILE A 180 -8.32 5.59 -0.33
C ILE A 180 -8.42 4.25 -1.04
N SER A 181 -7.29 3.58 -1.19
CA SER A 181 -7.32 2.12 -1.22
C SER A 181 -7.86 1.68 0.13
N PRO A 182 -9.02 1.00 0.23
CA PRO A 182 -9.22 0.14 1.37
C PRO A 182 -8.24 -1.00 1.14
N CYS A 183 -7.09 -0.97 1.82
CA CYS A 183 -6.39 -2.20 2.14
C CYS A 183 -7.41 -3.08 2.87
N ARG A 184 -8.10 -3.94 2.12
CA ARG A 184 -8.94 -4.99 2.66
C ARG A 184 -7.96 -6.01 3.23
N TRP A 185 -7.57 -5.78 4.48
CA TRP A 185 -6.81 -6.72 5.28
C TRP A 185 -7.53 -8.06 5.24
N GLY A 186 -6.85 -9.07 4.68
CA GLY A 186 -7.35 -10.43 4.61
C GLY A 186 -7.57 -10.95 6.03
N ARG A 187 -8.83 -10.97 6.46
CA ARG A 187 -9.26 -11.82 7.57
C ARG A 187 -9.14 -13.26 7.08
N ARG A 188 -8.07 -13.93 7.49
CA ARG A 188 -7.97 -15.39 7.36
C ARG A 188 -8.89 -15.98 8.44
N SER A 189 -10.11 -16.34 8.05
CA SER A 189 -10.98 -17.19 8.87
C SER A 189 -10.41 -18.61 8.82
N LEU A 190 -9.85 -19.05 9.94
CA LEU A 190 -9.61 -20.46 10.21
C LEU A 190 -11.00 -21.11 10.36
N LEU A 191 -11.38 -21.94 9.39
CA LEU A 191 -12.42 -22.94 9.57
C LEU A 191 -11.76 -24.22 10.08
N PRO A 192 -12.31 -24.88 11.12
CA PRO A 192 -11.83 -26.18 11.55
C PRO A 192 -12.47 -27.30 10.72
N GLY A 193 -11.64 -28.27 10.34
CA GLY A 193 -11.97 -29.70 10.24
C GLY A 193 -13.15 -30.17 9.40
N ALA A 194 -12.85 -30.89 8.32
CA ALA A 194 -13.51 -32.14 7.99
C ALA A 194 -12.55 -32.99 7.14
N GLY A 195 -12.15 -34.15 7.66
CA GLY A 195 -11.48 -35.18 6.88
C GLY A 195 -12.47 -36.03 6.08
N TRP A 196 -11.90 -37.14 5.58
CA TRP A 196 -12.51 -38.32 4.97
C TRP A 196 -12.37 -38.43 3.45
N TRP A 197 -11.51 -39.40 3.09
CA TRP A 197 -11.20 -40.08 1.82
C TRP A 197 -10.35 -39.33 0.79
#